data_AF-A0A0W0I0R5-F1
#
_entry.id   AF-A0A0W0I0R5-F1
#
_cell.length_a   1.000
_cell.length_b   1.000
_cell.length_c   1.000
_cell.angle_alpha   90.00
_cell.angle_beta   90.00
_cell.angle_gamma   90.00
#
_symmetry.space_group_name_H-M   'P 1'
#
loop_
_entity.id
_entity.type
_entity.pdbx_description
1 polymer ?
#
loop_
_entity_poly.entity_id
_entity_poly.type
_entity_poly.pdbx_seq_one_letter_code
_entity_poly.pdbx_strand_id
1 'polypeptide(L)'
;MNKYLLCSLLALVAGCSTGPYLHPESSVGQNALLSRTCPGAHAAMSFTAQPEKLNWVRVLVYVAPPGTRSWPGNVKSTDSELRLFGRLYKPSQGYTKTPLWVSAASPEVSVQLASGRTYRVSVEQLKTGFDPAQISSSDTQGTPLGKGDMDDFTLTFPDIFVNGEKVPMAPIHFKKREERYAPVFNC
;
A
#
# COMPACT_ATOMS: atom_id res chain seq x y z
N MET A 1 45.31 -15.06 13.46
CA MET A 1 44.13 -14.15 13.44
C MET A 1 42.88 -15.01 13.34
N ASN A 2 42.03 -14.98 14.37
CA ASN A 2 40.92 -15.94 14.55
C ASN A 2 39.86 -15.74 13.46
N LYS A 3 39.65 -16.75 12.59
CA LYS A 3 38.62 -16.73 11.53
C LYS A 3 37.22 -16.42 12.08
N TYR A 4 36.95 -16.82 13.32
CA TYR A 4 35.70 -16.55 14.03
C TYR A 4 35.47 -15.06 14.32
N LEU A 5 36.52 -14.30 14.66
CA LEU A 5 36.43 -12.85 14.90
C LEU A 5 36.14 -12.07 13.61
N LEU A 6 36.68 -12.54 12.47
CA LEU A 6 36.44 -11.94 11.16
C LEU A 6 35.00 -12.19 10.68
N CYS A 7 34.45 -13.40 10.92
CA CYS A 7 33.06 -13.73 10.62
C CYS A 7 32.06 -12.96 11.50
N SER A 8 32.36 -12.75 12.78
CA SER A 8 31.53 -11.93 13.67
C SER A 8 31.53 -10.46 13.26
N LEU A 9 32.66 -9.91 12.81
CA LEU A 9 32.71 -8.55 12.25
C LEU A 9 31.94 -8.45 10.93
N LEU A 10 32.09 -9.41 10.00
CA LEU A 10 31.37 -9.41 8.73
C LEU A 10 29.85 -9.52 8.89
N ALA A 11 29.36 -10.23 9.92
CA ALA A 11 27.93 -10.26 10.27
C ALA A 11 27.41 -8.92 10.84
N LEU A 12 28.28 -8.12 11.46
CA LEU A 12 27.97 -6.75 11.92
C LEU A 12 28.00 -5.71 10.78
N VAL A 13 28.74 -5.96 9.70
CA VAL A 13 28.77 -5.10 8.50
C VAL A 13 27.89 -5.62 7.35
N ALA A 14 27.12 -6.69 7.57
CA ALA A 14 26.02 -7.06 6.70
C ALA A 14 24.87 -6.04 6.88
N GLY A 15 25.12 -4.80 6.46
CA GLY A 15 24.14 -3.75 6.40
C GLY A 15 23.01 -4.23 5.51
N CYS A 16 21.87 -4.52 6.13
CA CYS A 16 20.64 -4.76 5.39
C CYS A 16 20.41 -3.56 4.47
N SER A 17 20.09 -3.83 3.20
CA SER A 17 19.82 -2.81 2.18
C SER A 17 18.93 -1.72 2.77
N THR A 18 19.47 -0.51 2.90
CA THR A 18 18.75 0.65 3.43
C THR A 18 17.96 1.28 2.28
N GLY A 19 16.74 0.78 2.05
CA GLY A 19 15.79 1.38 1.11
C GLY A 19 14.74 2.19 1.86
N PRO A 20 14.44 3.43 1.45
CA PRO A 20 13.33 4.17 2.03
C PRO A 20 12.00 3.50 1.69
N TYR A 21 11.06 3.52 2.62
CA TYR A 21 9.69 3.05 2.39
C TYR A 21 8.69 4.16 2.72
N LEU A 22 7.54 4.16 2.04
CA LEU A 22 6.46 5.10 2.30
C LEU A 22 5.53 4.56 3.37
N HIS A 23 5.56 5.19 4.55
CA HIS A 23 4.71 4.82 5.68
C HIS A 23 3.35 5.53 5.58
N PRO A 24 2.22 4.79 5.55
CA PRO A 24 0.88 5.39 5.55
C PRO A 24 0.37 5.67 6.96
N GLU A 25 -0.35 6.77 7.13
CA GLU A 25 -1.09 7.13 8.35
C GLU A 25 -2.47 7.68 7.98
N SER A 26 -3.50 7.27 8.72
CA SER A 26 -4.88 7.76 8.53
C SER A 26 -5.62 7.70 9.86
N SER A 27 -6.57 8.61 10.07
CA SER A 27 -7.34 8.68 11.33
C SER A 27 -8.37 7.55 11.49
N VAL A 28 -8.78 6.92 10.38
CA VAL A 28 -9.82 5.87 10.36
C VAL A 28 -9.27 4.53 9.88
N GLY A 29 -8.28 4.55 8.99
CA GLY A 29 -7.71 3.33 8.43
C GLY A 29 -6.88 2.54 9.44
N GLN A 30 -6.73 1.25 9.18
CA GLN A 30 -5.88 0.34 9.96
C GLN A 30 -4.61 0.02 9.17
N ASN A 31 -3.45 0.09 9.82
CA ASN A 31 -2.19 -0.34 9.20
C ASN A 31 -2.23 -1.83 8.87
N ALA A 32 -1.89 -2.17 7.63
CA ALA A 32 -1.79 -3.54 7.14
C ALA A 32 -0.35 -3.80 6.68
N LEU A 33 0.33 -4.71 7.37
CA LEU A 33 1.64 -5.20 6.97
C LEU A 33 1.53 -5.99 5.65
N LEU A 34 2.32 -5.60 4.65
CA LEU A 34 2.41 -6.30 3.37
C LEU A 34 3.61 -7.25 3.35
N SER A 35 4.79 -6.72 3.66
CA SER A 35 6.02 -7.50 3.72
C SER A 35 6.93 -6.94 4.79
N ARG A 36 7.62 -7.85 5.50
CA ARG A 36 8.72 -7.47 6.39
C ARG A 36 9.96 -7.35 5.54
N THR A 37 10.28 -6.13 5.13
CA THR A 37 11.52 -5.81 4.44
C THR A 37 12.44 -5.11 5.41
N CYS A 38 13.74 -5.35 5.27
CA CYS A 38 14.77 -4.56 5.91
C CYS A 38 15.07 -3.38 4.95
N PRO A 39 14.98 -2.11 5.39
CA PRO A 39 15.11 -1.67 6.78
C PRO A 39 13.78 -1.32 7.47
N GLY A 40 12.65 -1.37 6.77
CA GLY A 40 11.32 -1.13 7.32
C GLY A 40 10.23 -1.78 6.47
N ALA A 41 9.14 -2.19 7.13
CA ALA A 41 8.09 -2.97 6.51
C ALA A 41 7.26 -2.18 5.48
N HIS A 42 7.01 -2.79 4.32
CA HIS A 42 5.99 -2.27 3.41
C HIS A 42 4.62 -2.37 4.07
N ALA A 43 3.92 -1.24 4.15
CA ALA A 43 2.61 -1.15 4.80
C ALA A 43 1.60 -0.48 3.87
N ALA A 44 0.38 -0.99 3.91
CA ALA A 44 -0.78 -0.38 3.29
C ALA A 44 -1.70 0.20 4.37
N MET A 45 -2.50 1.19 4.00
CA MET A 45 -3.66 1.57 4.79
C MET A 45 -4.86 0.72 4.40
N SER A 46 -5.52 0.12 5.39
CA SER A 46 -6.64 -0.79 5.18
C SER A 46 -7.94 -0.19 5.69
N PHE A 47 -8.96 -0.22 4.84
CA PHE A 47 -10.30 0.25 5.16
C PHE A 47 -11.30 -0.89 4.95
N THR A 48 -12.39 -0.85 5.70
CA THR A 48 -13.48 -1.82 5.57
C THR A 48 -14.81 -1.09 5.58
N ALA A 49 -15.80 -1.66 4.89
CA ALA A 49 -17.15 -1.12 4.93
C ALA A 49 -17.74 -1.23 6.35
N GLN A 50 -18.59 -0.28 6.73
CA GLN A 50 -19.19 -0.24 8.06
C GLN A 50 -20.12 -1.44 8.39
N PRO A 51 -20.94 -1.96 7.45
CA PRO A 51 -21.84 -3.06 7.77
C PRO A 51 -21.11 -4.35 8.10
N GLU A 52 -21.55 -5.05 9.15
CA GLU A 52 -20.95 -6.33 9.58
C GLU A 52 -20.92 -7.38 8.47
N LYS A 53 -21.92 -7.39 7.57
CA LYS A 53 -22.00 -8.29 6.41
C LYS A 53 -20.82 -8.16 5.43
N LEU A 54 -20.06 -7.05 5.47
CA LEU A 54 -18.94 -6.76 4.56
C LEU A 54 -17.63 -6.43 5.30
N ASN A 55 -17.59 -6.51 6.63
CA ASN A 55 -16.40 -6.15 7.42
C ASN A 55 -15.17 -7.07 7.17
N TRP A 56 -15.40 -8.21 6.52
CA TRP A 56 -14.40 -9.18 6.10
C TRP A 56 -13.75 -8.82 4.76
N VAL A 57 -14.34 -7.88 4.01
CA VAL A 57 -13.77 -7.31 2.79
C VAL A 57 -13.01 -6.03 3.16
N ARG A 58 -11.75 -5.97 2.76
CA ARG A 58 -10.91 -4.80 2.96
C ARG A 58 -10.41 -4.21 1.66
N VAL A 59 -10.42 -2.89 1.58
CA VAL A 59 -9.77 -2.11 0.52
C VAL A 59 -8.44 -1.62 1.08
N LEU A 60 -7.34 -1.89 0.38
CA LEU A 60 -6.00 -1.56 0.79
C LEU A 60 -5.39 -0.55 -0.17
N VAL A 61 -4.79 0.49 0.41
CA VAL A 61 -4.08 1.55 -0.30
C VAL A 61 -2.60 1.46 0.05
N TYR A 62 -1.77 1.24 -0.96
CA TYR A 62 -0.32 1.19 -0.84
C TYR A 62 0.31 2.15 -1.84
N VAL A 63 1.41 2.79 -1.48
CA VAL A 63 2.24 3.53 -2.44
C VAL A 63 3.61 2.86 -2.54
N ALA A 64 3.91 2.36 -3.73
CA ALA A 64 5.19 1.77 -4.04
C ALA A 64 6.19 2.87 -4.44
N PRO A 65 7.37 2.96 -3.80
CA PRO A 65 8.41 3.91 -4.21
C PRO A 65 9.02 3.50 -5.58
N PRO A 66 9.72 4.43 -6.28
CA PRO A 66 10.46 4.12 -7.49
C PRO A 66 11.39 2.91 -7.33
N GLY A 67 11.53 2.13 -8.39
CA GLY A 67 12.33 0.90 -8.41
C GLY A 67 11.61 -0.34 -7.88
N THR A 68 10.43 -0.18 -7.28
CA THR A 68 9.55 -1.31 -6.92
C THR A 68 9.07 -2.01 -8.18
N ARG A 69 9.11 -3.34 -8.18
CA ARG A 69 8.64 -4.15 -9.31
C ARG A 69 7.12 -4.27 -9.29
N SER A 70 6.52 -4.38 -10.48
CA SER A 70 5.09 -4.64 -10.65
C SER A 70 4.79 -5.65 -11.73
N TRP A 71 3.65 -6.31 -11.60
CA TRP A 71 3.04 -7.18 -12.61
C TRP A 71 1.89 -6.44 -13.34
N PRO A 72 1.67 -6.71 -14.63
CA PRO A 72 2.38 -7.68 -15.48
C PRO A 72 3.78 -7.21 -15.92
N GLY A 73 4.64 -8.15 -16.34
CA GLY A 73 5.93 -7.83 -16.97
C GLY A 73 7.13 -7.61 -16.04
N ASN A 74 6.94 -7.61 -14.71
CA ASN A 74 8.01 -7.43 -13.71
C ASN A 74 8.84 -6.15 -13.92
N VAL A 75 8.17 -5.09 -14.35
CA VAL A 75 8.79 -3.80 -14.70
C VAL A 75 9.07 -3.01 -13.42
N LYS A 76 10.19 -2.28 -13.40
CA LYS A 76 10.49 -1.31 -12.34
C LYS A 76 9.92 0.04 -12.73
N SER A 77 9.03 0.59 -11.91
CA SER A 77 8.57 1.95 -12.12
C SER A 77 9.67 2.96 -11.79
N THR A 78 9.71 4.07 -12.52
CA THR A 78 10.59 5.22 -12.20
C THR A 78 9.91 6.21 -11.25
N ASP A 79 8.61 6.03 -11.02
CA ASP A 79 7.75 6.95 -10.31
C ASP A 79 7.17 6.28 -9.06
N SER A 80 6.69 7.08 -8.12
CA SER A 80 5.90 6.58 -6.99
C SER A 80 4.52 6.14 -7.50
N GLU A 81 4.10 4.92 -7.19
CA GLU A 81 2.87 4.31 -7.73
C GLU A 81 1.84 4.04 -6.65
N LEU A 82 0.64 4.57 -6.82
CA LEU A 82 -0.53 4.19 -6.02
C LEU A 82 -1.07 2.84 -6.48
N ARG A 83 -1.12 1.87 -5.56
CA ARG A 83 -1.68 0.54 -5.76
C ARG A 83 -2.89 0.35 -4.86
N LEU A 84 -4.04 0.09 -5.49
CA LEU A 84 -5.33 -0.15 -4.84
C LEU A 84 -5.74 -1.60 -5.08
N PHE A 85 -6.02 -2.33 -4.00
CA PHE A 85 -6.35 -3.76 -4.08
C PHE A 85 -7.22 -4.21 -2.90
N GLY A 86 -7.84 -5.37 -3.03
CA GLY A 86 -8.66 -6.01 -2.02
C GLY A 86 -7.88 -6.97 -1.12
N ARG A 87 -8.40 -7.23 0.08
CA ARG A 87 -8.03 -8.40 0.87
C ARG A 87 -9.27 -8.96 1.55
N LEU A 88 -9.47 -10.26 1.41
CA LEU A 88 -10.58 -10.98 2.01
C LEU A 88 -10.07 -11.70 3.25
N TYR A 89 -10.60 -11.35 4.42
CA TYR A 89 -10.38 -12.11 5.65
C TYR A 89 -11.47 -13.17 5.76
N LYS A 90 -11.12 -14.35 6.31
CA LYS A 90 -11.98 -15.55 6.36
C LYS A 90 -13.47 -15.19 6.47
N PRO A 91 -14.24 -15.25 5.37
CA PRO A 91 -15.66 -14.98 5.42
C PRO A 91 -16.32 -16.02 6.32
N SER A 92 -17.32 -15.63 7.11
CA SER A 92 -18.20 -16.63 7.73
C SER A 92 -18.87 -17.43 6.60
N GLN A 93 -19.11 -18.74 6.82
CA GLN A 93 -19.36 -19.76 5.79
C GLN A 93 -20.52 -19.47 4.80
N GLY A 94 -21.33 -18.42 5.01
CA GLY A 94 -22.39 -17.98 4.10
C GLY A 94 -21.99 -16.93 3.04
N TYR A 95 -20.89 -16.20 3.21
CA TYR A 95 -20.57 -15.04 2.35
C TYR A 95 -19.63 -15.36 1.17
N THR A 96 -19.09 -16.58 1.09
CA THR A 96 -18.13 -17.00 0.04
C THR A 96 -18.69 -17.00 -1.38
N LYS A 97 -20.01 -16.87 -1.54
CA LYS A 97 -20.69 -16.86 -2.86
C LYS A 97 -21.20 -15.48 -3.27
N THR A 98 -21.09 -14.45 -2.44
CA THR A 98 -21.56 -13.12 -2.78
C THR A 98 -20.58 -12.47 -3.76
N PRO A 99 -21.00 -12.05 -4.97
CA PRO A 99 -20.15 -11.26 -5.85
C PRO A 99 -19.73 -9.97 -5.14
N LEU A 100 -18.45 -9.64 -5.22
CA LEU A 100 -17.89 -8.43 -4.62
C LEU A 100 -17.48 -7.46 -5.71
N TRP A 101 -17.78 -6.19 -5.49
CA TRP A 101 -17.39 -5.11 -6.38
C TRP A 101 -17.03 -3.88 -5.57
N VAL A 102 -15.81 -3.38 -5.77
CA VAL A 102 -15.37 -2.08 -5.26
C VAL A 102 -15.63 -1.05 -6.34
N SER A 103 -16.34 0.03 -6.01
CA SER A 103 -16.61 1.15 -6.92
C SER A 103 -16.29 2.49 -6.27
N ALA A 104 -16.28 3.56 -7.07
CA ALA A 104 -16.01 4.91 -6.59
C ALA A 104 -16.99 5.92 -7.20
N ALA A 105 -17.20 7.03 -6.49
CA ALA A 105 -17.96 8.17 -7.00
C ALA A 105 -17.23 8.92 -8.12
N SER A 106 -15.91 8.75 -8.23
CA SER A 106 -15.04 9.36 -9.24
C SER A 106 -13.75 8.54 -9.39
N PRO A 107 -13.08 8.56 -10.55
CA PRO A 107 -11.74 8.00 -10.67
C PRO A 107 -10.64 8.89 -10.09
N GLU A 108 -10.96 10.13 -9.71
CA GLU A 108 -9.96 11.14 -9.35
C GLU A 108 -9.55 11.05 -7.88
N VAL A 109 -8.28 10.78 -7.63
CA VAL A 109 -7.65 10.87 -6.30
C VAL A 109 -6.88 12.19 -6.20
N SER A 110 -7.10 12.92 -5.12
CA SER A 110 -6.40 14.18 -4.87
C SER A 110 -5.07 13.91 -4.16
N VAL A 111 -3.99 14.48 -4.67
CA VAL A 111 -2.64 14.44 -4.10
C VAL A 111 -2.31 15.83 -3.57
N GLN A 112 -2.02 15.95 -2.28
CA GLN A 112 -1.55 17.18 -1.66
C GLN A 112 -0.11 16.99 -1.17
N LEU A 113 0.83 17.73 -1.76
CA LEU A 113 2.23 17.70 -1.35
C LEU A 113 2.44 18.48 -0.05
N ALA A 114 3.53 18.21 0.66
CA ALA A 114 3.93 18.99 1.84
C ALA A 114 4.09 20.50 1.56
N SER A 115 4.36 20.90 0.31
CA SER A 115 4.40 22.30 -0.12
C SER A 115 3.02 22.99 -0.16
N GLY A 116 1.94 22.24 0.07
CA GLY A 116 0.56 22.70 -0.06
C GLY A 116 0.01 22.64 -1.48
N ARG A 117 0.84 22.32 -2.49
CA ARG A 117 0.37 22.13 -3.87
C ARG A 117 -0.53 20.90 -3.95
N THR A 118 -1.69 21.07 -4.60
CA THR A 118 -2.64 19.98 -4.85
C THR A 118 -2.81 19.74 -6.34
N TYR A 119 -2.94 18.47 -6.72
CA TYR A 119 -3.32 18.05 -8.06
C TYR A 119 -4.12 16.75 -7.99
N ARG A 120 -4.72 16.33 -9.10
CA ARG A 120 -5.52 15.11 -9.19
C ARG A 120 -4.86 14.09 -10.10
N VAL A 121 -5.03 12.83 -9.78
CA VAL A 121 -4.62 11.69 -10.61
C VAL A 121 -5.84 10.79 -10.85
N SER A 122 -6.02 10.38 -12.11
CA SER A 122 -7.10 9.46 -12.47
C SER A 122 -6.62 8.03 -12.27
N VAL A 123 -7.30 7.27 -11.40
CA VAL A 123 -6.98 5.87 -11.11
C VAL A 123 -7.87 4.97 -11.98
N GLU A 124 -7.26 4.20 -12.87
CA GLU A 124 -8.00 3.35 -13.82
C GLU A 124 -8.92 2.35 -13.11
N GLN A 125 -8.47 1.71 -12.01
CA GLN A 125 -9.30 0.79 -11.22
C GLN A 125 -10.58 1.44 -10.67
N LEU A 126 -10.60 2.76 -10.49
CA LEU A 126 -11.75 3.48 -9.94
C LEU A 126 -12.74 3.94 -11.02
N LYS A 127 -12.37 3.90 -12.32
CA LYS A 127 -13.29 4.26 -13.41
C LYS A 127 -14.43 3.26 -13.56
N THR A 128 -14.11 1.97 -13.49
CA THR A 128 -15.08 0.87 -13.62
C THR A 128 -15.32 0.13 -12.32
N GLY A 129 -14.43 0.30 -11.33
CA GLY A 129 -14.36 -0.56 -10.17
C GLY A 129 -13.62 -1.86 -10.45
N PHE A 130 -13.52 -2.71 -9.42
CA PHE A 130 -12.82 -3.98 -9.48
C PHE A 130 -13.36 -5.02 -8.50
N ASP A 131 -13.11 -6.30 -8.78
CA ASP A 131 -13.34 -7.39 -7.84
C ASP A 131 -12.15 -7.51 -6.86
N PRO A 132 -12.36 -7.32 -5.54
CA PRO A 132 -11.30 -7.41 -4.54
C PRO A 132 -10.70 -8.81 -4.38
N ALA A 133 -11.34 -9.87 -4.90
CA ALA A 133 -10.75 -11.21 -4.98
C ALA A 133 -9.73 -11.32 -6.12
N GLN A 134 -9.99 -10.65 -7.25
CA GLN A 134 -9.12 -10.70 -8.44
C GLN A 134 -7.93 -9.76 -8.31
N ILE A 135 -8.14 -8.53 -7.86
CA ILE A 135 -7.07 -7.57 -7.59
C ILE A 135 -6.78 -7.61 -6.09
N SER A 136 -6.00 -8.59 -5.66
CA SER A 136 -5.78 -8.88 -4.23
C SER A 136 -4.32 -8.76 -3.76
N SER A 137 -3.42 -8.31 -4.65
CA SER A 137 -1.99 -8.19 -4.38
C SER A 137 -1.50 -6.75 -4.51
N SER A 138 -0.53 -6.39 -3.67
CA SER A 138 0.24 -5.15 -3.77
C SER A 138 1.24 -5.15 -4.93
N ASP A 139 1.41 -6.27 -5.63
CA ASP A 139 2.39 -6.39 -6.71
C ASP A 139 1.84 -6.01 -8.08
N THR A 140 0.52 -5.81 -8.19
CA THR A 140 -0.11 -5.35 -9.43
C THR A 140 0.27 -3.89 -9.70
N GLN A 141 0.55 -3.59 -10.97
CA GLN A 141 0.90 -2.24 -11.42
C GLN A 141 -0.17 -1.24 -11.02
N GLY A 142 0.28 -0.09 -10.52
CA GLY A 142 -0.55 0.98 -10.00
C GLY A 142 -0.66 2.18 -10.92
N THR A 143 -1.23 3.25 -10.39
CA THR A 143 -1.29 4.57 -11.02
C THR A 143 -0.08 5.39 -10.57
N PRO A 144 0.77 5.90 -11.49
CA PRO A 144 1.82 6.84 -11.14
C PRO A 144 1.24 8.11 -10.49
N LEU A 145 1.78 8.51 -9.34
CA LEU A 145 1.33 9.68 -8.59
C LEU A 145 2.00 10.98 -9.05
N GLY A 146 3.08 10.90 -9.81
CA GLY A 146 3.90 12.04 -10.20
C GLY A 146 5.22 11.56 -10.80
N LYS A 147 6.09 12.49 -11.20
CA LYS A 147 7.41 12.13 -11.71
C LYS A 147 8.37 11.88 -10.54
N GLY A 148 8.98 10.70 -10.54
CA GLY A 148 10.03 10.33 -9.61
C GLY A 148 9.56 9.97 -8.22
N ASP A 149 10.48 10.12 -7.27
CA ASP A 149 10.30 9.79 -5.88
C ASP A 149 9.47 10.86 -5.15
N MET A 150 8.66 10.43 -4.19
CA MET A 150 7.82 11.31 -3.38
C MET A 150 8.10 11.04 -1.91
N ASP A 151 8.32 12.10 -1.14
CA ASP A 151 8.77 11.95 0.26
C ASP A 151 7.66 12.20 1.29
N ASP A 152 6.80 13.19 1.08
CA ASP A 152 5.77 13.60 2.06
C ASP A 152 4.55 14.20 1.33
N PHE A 153 3.41 13.51 1.41
CA PHE A 153 2.18 13.87 0.72
C PHE A 153 0.94 13.21 1.33
N THR A 154 -0.23 13.75 1.04
CA THR A 154 -1.52 13.20 1.47
C THR A 154 -2.35 12.81 0.24
N LEU A 155 -2.94 11.61 0.30
CA LEU A 155 -3.93 11.15 -0.66
C LEU A 155 -5.34 11.32 -0.08
N THR A 156 -6.24 11.92 -0.84
CA THR A 156 -7.67 11.99 -0.52
C THR A 156 -8.45 11.31 -1.63
N PHE A 157 -9.11 10.21 -1.28
CA PHE A 157 -9.93 9.43 -2.18
C PHE A 157 -11.32 10.03 -2.32
N PRO A 158 -11.99 9.84 -3.47
CA PRO A 158 -13.42 10.05 -3.56
C PRO A 158 -14.15 9.00 -2.71
N ASP A 159 -15.47 9.13 -2.58
CA ASP A 159 -16.25 8.10 -1.90
C ASP A 159 -16.05 6.74 -2.59
N ILE A 160 -15.58 5.76 -1.82
CA ILE A 160 -15.39 4.37 -2.23
C ILE A 160 -16.50 3.52 -1.63
N PHE A 161 -16.97 2.53 -2.39
CA PHE A 161 -18.05 1.64 -2.01
C PHE A 161 -17.64 0.18 -2.22
N VAL A 162 -18.12 -0.72 -1.36
CA VAL A 162 -18.09 -2.17 -1.57
C VAL A 162 -19.54 -2.63 -1.68
N ASN A 163 -19.94 -3.15 -2.83
CA ASN A 163 -21.33 -3.53 -3.12
C ASN A 163 -22.36 -2.43 -2.78
N GLY A 164 -22.00 -1.17 -3.04
CA GLY A 164 -22.83 0.00 -2.74
C GLY A 164 -22.75 0.51 -1.30
N GLU A 165 -22.09 -0.22 -0.39
CA GLU A 165 -21.89 0.23 0.99
C GLU A 165 -20.65 1.11 1.09
N LYS A 166 -20.80 2.30 1.67
CA LYS A 166 -19.70 3.27 1.76
C LYS A 166 -18.58 2.76 2.66
N VAL A 167 -17.35 2.88 2.17
CA VAL A 167 -16.12 2.67 2.92
C VAL A 167 -15.70 4.01 3.53
N PRO A 168 -15.55 4.13 4.86
CA PRO A 168 -15.17 5.37 5.52
C PRO A 168 -13.67 5.64 5.33
N MET A 169 -13.29 6.07 4.13
CA MET A 169 -11.92 6.45 3.82
C MET A 169 -11.66 7.89 4.28
N ALA A 170 -10.76 8.03 5.25
CA ALA A 170 -10.17 9.31 5.60
C ALA A 170 -8.91 9.56 4.74
N PRO A 171 -8.44 10.81 4.62
CA PRO A 171 -7.16 11.10 3.98
C PRO A 171 -6.03 10.22 4.55
N ILE A 172 -5.08 9.89 3.68
CA ILE A 172 -3.94 9.03 4.01
C ILE A 172 -2.68 9.84 3.81
N HIS A 173 -2.01 10.16 4.90
CA HIS A 173 -0.70 10.80 4.87
C HIS A 173 0.36 9.74 4.62
N PHE A 174 1.20 9.94 3.62
CA PHE A 174 2.35 9.12 3.33
C PHE A 174 3.60 9.92 3.63
N LYS A 175 4.49 9.33 4.43
CA LYS A 175 5.79 9.90 4.71
C LYS A 175 6.87 8.84 4.53
N LYS A 176 7.90 9.20 3.80
CA LYS A 176 9.08 8.38 3.60
C LYS A 176 9.84 8.26 4.91
N ARG A 177 10.11 7.03 5.31
CA ARG A 177 10.87 6.73 6.52
C ARG A 177 12.12 5.96 6.15
N GLU A 178 13.23 6.39 6.74
CA GLU A 178 14.47 5.64 6.82
C GLU A 178 14.57 5.10 8.24
N GLU A 179 13.97 3.94 8.48
CA GLU A 179 14.20 3.25 9.74
C GLU A 179 15.56 2.58 9.68
N ARG A 180 16.30 2.57 10.79
CA ARG A 180 17.50 1.74 10.95
C ARG A 180 17.13 0.63 11.92
N TYR A 181 16.77 -0.54 11.41
CA TYR A 181 16.66 -1.72 12.26
C TYR A 181 18.04 -2.36 12.47
N ALA A 182 18.33 -2.72 13.72
CA ALA A 182 19.41 -3.65 14.02
C ALA A 182 19.11 -5.01 13.35
N PRO A 183 20.11 -5.75 12.88
CA PRO A 183 19.90 -7.03 12.18
C PRO A 183 19.18 -8.00 13.12
N VAL A 184 17.90 -8.24 12.86
CA VAL A 184 17.17 -9.38 13.43
C VAL A 184 17.34 -10.51 12.43
N PHE A 185 17.84 -11.66 12.88
CA PHE A 185 18.10 -12.87 12.08
C PHE A 185 16.84 -13.55 11.51
N ASN A 186 15.77 -12.78 11.20
CA ASN A 186 14.51 -13.26 10.67
C ASN A 186 13.79 -12.22 9.77
N CYS A 187 14.56 -11.32 9.13
CA CYS A 187 14.37 -11.05 7.70
C CYS A 187 14.92 -12.32 6.98
#